data_AF-A0A9K3WT32-F1
#
_entry.id   AF-A0A9K3WT32-F1
#
_cell.length_a   1.000
_cell.length_b   1.000
_cell.length_c   1.000
_cell.angle_alpha   90.00
_cell.angle_beta   90.00
_cell.angle_gamma   90.00
#
_symmetry.space_group_name_H-M   'P 1'
#
loop_
_entity.id
_entity.type
_entity.pdbx_description
1 polymer ?
#
loop_
_entity_poly.entity_id
_entity_poly.type
_entity_poly.pdbx_seq_one_letter_code
_entity_poly.pdbx_strand_id
1 'polypeptide(L)'
;MERKVLFLLFLKNKKNMQVRSQLIGLHYPLVNKIVKKFNYYPRVLTKEDLFQEGLLGLTKALDYYQDLGYDFLAYARPHIQKAISKTIRKINGYYGQLIDKIDQAIDK
;
A
#
# COMPACT_ATOMS: atom_id res chain seq x y z
N MET A 1 -5.66 -24.97 -1.96
CA MET A 1 -6.92 -24.27 -1.63
C MET A 1 -7.15 -23.20 -2.68
N GLU A 2 -8.35 -23.13 -3.27
CA GLU A 2 -8.67 -22.17 -4.34
C GLU A 2 -8.85 -20.74 -3.78
N ARG A 3 -8.41 -19.70 -4.50
CA ARG A 3 -8.45 -18.28 -4.07
C ARG A 3 -9.84 -17.88 -3.56
N LYS A 4 -10.90 -18.32 -4.25
CA LYS A 4 -12.30 -18.02 -3.91
C LYS A 4 -12.68 -18.58 -2.54
N VAL A 5 -12.31 -19.83 -2.26
CA VAL A 5 -12.59 -20.50 -0.97
C VAL A 5 -11.92 -19.74 0.18
N LEU A 6 -10.65 -19.38 0.00
CA LEU A 6 -9.91 -18.62 1.01
C LEU A 6 -10.56 -17.25 1.27
N PHE A 7 -11.04 -16.61 0.21
CA PHE A 7 -11.74 -15.32 0.30
C PHE A 7 -13.08 -15.45 1.05
N LEU A 8 -13.86 -16.49 0.79
CA LEU A 8 -15.11 -16.77 1.51
C LEU A 8 -14.86 -17.06 3.00
N LEU A 9 -13.80 -17.82 3.32
CA LEU A 9 -13.40 -18.07 4.71
C LEU A 9 -13.03 -16.76 5.42
N PHE A 10 -12.34 -15.87 4.72
CA PHE A 10 -12.00 -14.54 5.25
C PHE A 10 -13.24 -13.68 5.49
N LEU A 11 -14.19 -13.64 4.54
CA LEU A 11 -15.41 -12.85 4.70
C LEU A 11 -16.28 -13.35 5.85
N LYS A 12 -16.32 -14.66 6.09
CA LYS A 12 -17.01 -15.25 7.25
C LYS A 12 -16.35 -14.88 8.58
N ASN A 13 -15.02 -14.77 8.61
CA ASN A 13 -14.30 -14.37 9.82
C ASN A 13 -13.05 -13.53 9.49
N LYS A 14 -13.23 -12.21 9.43
CA LYS A 14 -12.15 -11.25 9.13
C LYS A 14 -11.03 -11.24 10.18
N LYS A 15 -11.27 -11.78 11.39
CA LYS A 15 -10.28 -11.87 12.47
C LYS A 15 -9.35 -13.10 12.32
N ASN A 16 -9.59 -13.98 11.34
CA ASN A 16 -8.72 -15.12 11.11
C ASN A 16 -7.37 -14.69 10.52
N MET A 17 -6.36 -14.57 11.38
CA MET A 17 -5.02 -14.09 11.02
C MET A 17 -4.28 -15.01 10.04
N GLN A 18 -4.52 -16.32 10.10
CA GLN A 18 -3.92 -17.31 9.19
C GLN A 18 -4.43 -17.08 7.76
N VAL A 19 -5.75 -17.02 7.62
CA VAL A 19 -6.41 -16.77 6.32
C VAL A 19 -6.03 -15.40 5.78
N ARG A 20 -5.99 -14.37 6.64
CA ARG A 20 -5.53 -13.04 6.29
C ARG A 20 -4.12 -13.06 5.71
N SER A 21 -3.17 -13.68 6.41
CA SER A 21 -1.77 -13.76 5.98
C SER A 21 -1.62 -14.49 4.65
N GLN A 22 -2.35 -15.59 4.46
CA GLN A 22 -2.39 -16.32 3.19
C GLN A 22 -2.95 -15.46 2.05
N LEU A 23 -4.05 -14.73 2.30
CA LEU A 23 -4.62 -13.82 1.30
C LEU A 23 -3.65 -12.71 0.91
N ILE A 24 -2.99 -12.08 1.88
CA ILE A 24 -2.01 -11.02 1.57
C ILE A 24 -0.88 -11.59 0.72
N GLY A 25 -0.32 -12.75 1.10
CA GLY A 25 0.76 -13.42 0.36
C GLY A 25 0.39 -13.72 -1.10
N LEU A 26 -0.84 -14.21 -1.35
CA LEU A 26 -1.34 -14.46 -2.72
C LEU A 26 -1.42 -13.19 -3.59
N HIS A 27 -1.44 -12.01 -2.98
CA HIS A 27 -1.54 -10.72 -3.66
C HIS A 27 -0.21 -9.94 -3.70
N TYR A 28 0.89 -10.50 -3.20
CA TYR A 28 2.23 -9.89 -3.37
C TYR A 28 2.58 -9.56 -4.82
N PRO A 29 2.30 -10.43 -5.83
CA PRO A 29 2.59 -10.10 -7.22
C PRO A 29 1.82 -8.86 -7.72
N LEU A 30 0.60 -8.63 -7.23
CA LEU A 30 -0.17 -7.43 -7.56
C LEU A 30 0.51 -6.17 -7.03
N VAL A 31 0.93 -6.20 -5.76
CA VAL A 31 1.62 -5.07 -5.13
C VAL A 31 2.93 -4.79 -5.86
N ASN A 32 3.74 -5.82 -6.14
CA ASN A 32 4.97 -5.67 -6.90
C ASN A 32 4.73 -5.07 -8.29
N LYS A 33 3.70 -5.54 -9.00
CA LYS A 33 3.30 -4.98 -10.31
C LYS A 33 2.93 -3.49 -10.22
N ILE A 34 2.29 -3.07 -9.15
CA ILE A 34 1.92 -1.66 -8.92
C ILE A 34 3.16 -0.83 -8.59
N VAL A 35 4.01 -1.29 -7.66
CA VAL A 35 5.26 -0.62 -7.25
C VAL A 35 6.20 -0.38 -8.43
N LYS A 36 6.28 -1.33 -9.37
CA LYS A 36 7.07 -1.18 -10.61
C LYS A 36 6.62 0.00 -11.48
N LYS A 37 5.38 0.48 -11.35
CA LYS A 37 4.89 1.65 -12.10
C LYS A 37 5.32 3.00 -11.50
N PHE A 38 5.79 3.02 -10.26
CA PHE A 38 6.27 4.24 -9.61
C PHE A 38 7.73 4.49 -9.99
N ASN A 39 7.96 5.23 -11.08
CA ASN A 39 9.31 5.54 -11.57
C ASN A 39 9.94 6.77 -10.89
N TYR A 40 9.12 7.62 -10.28
CA TYR A 40 9.56 8.85 -9.64
C TYR A 40 9.16 8.86 -8.17
N TYR A 41 10.14 8.85 -7.28
CA TYR A 41 9.98 8.91 -5.82
C TYR A 41 11.28 9.44 -5.19
N PRO A 42 11.24 9.97 -3.96
CA PRO A 42 12.42 10.46 -3.24
C PRO A 42 13.53 9.43 -3.17
N ARG A 43 14.79 9.87 -3.36
CA ARG A 43 15.97 8.98 -3.31
C ARG A 43 16.18 8.28 -1.97
N VAL A 44 15.60 8.81 -0.88
CA VAL A 44 15.64 8.17 0.44
C VAL A 44 14.76 6.92 0.51
N LEU A 45 13.77 6.78 -0.37
CA LEU A 45 12.93 5.59 -0.43
C LEU A 45 13.52 4.57 -1.40
N THR A 46 13.36 3.30 -1.06
CA THR A 46 13.68 2.14 -1.91
C THR A 46 12.41 1.55 -2.52
N LYS A 47 12.57 0.62 -3.48
CA LYS A 47 11.40 -0.10 -4.02
C LYS A 47 10.75 -1.00 -2.96
N GLU A 48 11.56 -1.52 -2.06
CA GLU A 48 11.15 -2.32 -0.90
C GLU A 48 10.28 -1.48 0.04
N ASP A 49 10.64 -0.22 0.29
CA ASP A 49 9.80 0.70 1.10
C ASP A 49 8.44 0.92 0.42
N LEU A 50 8.43 1.20 -0.89
CA LEU A 50 7.16 1.35 -1.63
C LEU A 50 6.35 0.05 -1.62
N PHE A 51 7.00 -1.11 -1.63
CA PHE A 51 6.33 -2.40 -1.52
C PHE A 51 5.69 -2.59 -0.15
N GLN A 52 6.39 -2.25 0.94
CA GLN A 52 5.82 -2.30 2.29
C GLN A 52 4.62 -1.36 2.43
N GLU A 53 4.73 -0.13 1.95
CA GLU A 53 3.60 0.83 1.92
C GLU A 53 2.43 0.31 1.07
N GLY A 54 2.74 -0.35 -0.05
CA GLY A 54 1.75 -1.04 -0.87
C GLY A 54 1.05 -2.18 -0.13
N LEU A 55 1.77 -2.96 0.67
CA LEU A 55 1.21 -4.01 1.53
C LEU A 55 0.28 -3.43 2.60
N LEU A 56 0.61 -2.27 3.18
CA LEU A 56 -0.29 -1.57 4.11
C LEU A 56 -1.58 -1.15 3.41
N GLY A 57 -1.48 -0.64 2.18
CA GLY A 57 -2.64 -0.31 1.34
C GLY A 57 -3.52 -1.52 1.02
N LEU A 58 -2.91 -2.65 0.64
CA LEU A 58 -3.60 -3.92 0.40
C LEU A 58 -4.30 -4.43 1.67
N THR A 59 -3.60 -4.42 2.80
CA THR A 59 -4.10 -4.88 4.09
C THR A 59 -5.33 -4.07 4.51
N LYS A 60 -5.25 -2.74 4.36
CA LYS A 60 -6.38 -1.86 4.60
C LYS A 60 -7.55 -2.13 3.64
N ALA A 61 -7.28 -2.37 2.36
CA ALA A 61 -8.33 -2.73 1.41
C ALA A 61 -9.03 -4.04 1.83
N LEU A 62 -8.26 -5.03 2.29
CA LEU A 62 -8.79 -6.30 2.75
C LEU A 62 -9.72 -6.14 3.97
N ASP A 63 -9.38 -5.25 4.91
CA ASP A 63 -10.21 -4.97 6.09
C ASP A 63 -11.60 -4.45 5.74
N TYR A 64 -11.67 -3.50 4.80
CA TYR A 64 -12.90 -2.81 4.46
C TYR A 64 -13.65 -3.39 3.27
N TYR A 65 -13.06 -4.34 2.53
CA TYR A 65 -13.73 -4.96 1.40
C TYR A 65 -15.01 -5.68 1.82
N GLN A 66 -16.04 -5.50 1.00
CA GLN A 66 -17.32 -6.21 1.06
C GLN A 66 -17.57 -6.80 -0.33
N ASP A 67 -17.97 -8.06 -0.39
CA ASP A 67 -18.31 -8.71 -1.65
C ASP A 67 -19.70 -8.25 -2.10
N LEU A 68 -19.72 -7.19 -2.91
CA LEU A 68 -20.94 -6.67 -3.55
C LEU A 68 -20.97 -7.04 -5.04
N GLY A 69 -20.29 -8.11 -5.44
CA GLY A 69 -20.26 -8.59 -6.83
C GLY A 69 -19.14 -8.01 -7.71
N TYR A 70 -18.24 -7.19 -7.17
CA TYR A 70 -17.06 -6.68 -7.88
C TYR A 70 -15.77 -7.37 -7.40
N ASP A 71 -14.83 -7.56 -8.32
CA ASP A 71 -13.55 -8.23 -8.04
C ASP A 71 -12.71 -7.48 -6.99
N PHE A 72 -12.19 -8.22 -6.01
CA PHE A 72 -11.32 -7.68 -4.97
C PHE A 72 -10.08 -6.99 -5.54
N LEU A 73 -9.50 -7.48 -6.63
CA LEU A 73 -8.31 -6.85 -7.21
C LEU A 73 -8.64 -5.45 -7.76
N ALA A 74 -9.82 -5.28 -8.36
CA ALA A 74 -10.30 -3.99 -8.83
C ALA A 74 -10.44 -3.00 -7.66
N TYR A 75 -10.96 -3.47 -6.53
CA TYR A 75 -11.08 -2.68 -5.29
C TYR A 75 -9.72 -2.35 -4.66
N ALA A 76 -8.81 -3.33 -4.54
CA ALA A 76 -7.55 -3.17 -3.84
C ALA A 76 -6.55 -2.25 -4.57
N ARG A 77 -6.55 -2.27 -5.92
CA ARG A 77 -5.63 -1.47 -6.76
C ARG A 77 -5.55 0.02 -6.37
N PRO A 78 -6.65 0.79 -6.32
CA PRO A 78 -6.59 2.20 -5.96
C PRO A 78 -6.14 2.42 -4.52
N HIS A 79 -6.43 1.49 -3.59
CA HIS A 79 -5.97 1.59 -2.20
C HIS A 79 -4.45 1.42 -2.08
N ILE A 80 -3.88 0.44 -2.80
CA ILE A 80 -2.43 0.20 -2.86
C ILE A 80 -1.73 1.44 -3.45
N GLN A 81 -2.21 1.94 -4.59
CA GLN A 81 -1.65 3.14 -5.22
C GLN A 81 -1.71 4.36 -4.30
N LYS A 82 -2.86 4.58 -3.65
CA LYS A 82 -3.06 5.71 -2.73
C LYS A 82 -2.12 5.65 -1.52
N ALA A 83 -1.87 4.46 -0.97
CA ALA A 83 -0.93 4.29 0.13
C ALA A 83 0.50 4.73 -0.27
N ILE A 84 0.99 4.19 -1.40
CA ILE A 84 2.32 4.51 -1.94
C ILE A 84 2.44 6.01 -2.24
N SER A 85 1.48 6.57 -2.99
CA SER A 85 1.48 8.00 -3.34
C SER A 85 1.42 8.92 -2.13
N LYS A 86 0.67 8.54 -1.07
CA LYS A 86 0.60 9.31 0.17
C LYS A 86 1.97 9.38 0.84
N THR A 87 2.71 8.27 0.88
CA THR A 87 4.03 8.21 1.50
C THR A 87 5.05 9.02 0.72
N ILE A 88 5.08 8.90 -0.62
CA ILE A 88 5.92 9.75 -1.48
C ILE A 88 5.64 11.24 -1.23
N ARG A 89 4.36 11.64 -1.19
CA ARG A 89 3.97 13.03 -0.95
C ARG A 89 4.41 13.52 0.43
N LYS A 90 4.25 12.69 1.47
CA LYS A 90 4.67 13.03 2.84
C LYS A 90 6.17 13.30 2.91
N ILE A 91 6.97 12.43 2.29
CA ILE A 91 8.44 12.58 2.28
C ILE A 91 8.86 13.84 1.51
N ASN A 92 8.29 14.08 0.33
CA ASN A 92 8.55 15.33 -0.41
C ASN A 92 8.22 16.58 0.42
N GLY A 93 7.07 16.60 1.10
CA GLY A 93 6.68 17.72 1.95
C GLY A 93 7.63 17.94 3.13
N TYR A 94 8.12 16.86 3.76
CA TYR A 94 9.07 16.95 4.86
C TYR A 94 10.41 17.58 4.43
N TYR A 95 10.94 17.18 3.27
CA TYR A 95 12.18 17.77 2.76
C TYR A 95 12.02 19.24 2.34
N GLY A 96 10.88 19.61 1.75
CA GLY A 96 10.61 21.03 1.47
C GLY A 96 10.67 21.87 2.75
N GLN A 97 9.98 21.44 3.81
CA GLN A 97 10.00 22.13 5.11
C GLN A 97 11.38 22.16 5.76
N LEU A 98 12.23 21.16 5.52
CA LEU A 98 13.59 21.13 6.06
C LEU A 98 14.48 22.15 5.36
N ILE A 99 14.38 22.26 4.03
CA ILE A 99 15.14 23.23 3.23
C ILE A 99 14.77 24.65 3.64
N ASP A 100 13.47 24.96 3.74
CA ASP A 100 12.99 26.29 4.16
C ASP A 100 13.57 26.72 5.53
N LYS A 101 13.75 25.77 6.45
CA LYS A 101 14.34 26.02 7.78
C LYS A 101 15.85 26.27 7.73
N ILE A 102 16.55 25.60 6.82
CA ILE A 102 18.01 25.77 6.64
C ILE A 102 18.28 27.15 6.05
N ASP A 103 17.53 27.56 5.01
CA ASP A 103 17.69 28.87 4.37
C ASP A 103 17.48 30.01 5.38
N GLN A 104 16.40 29.92 6.19
CA GLN A 104 16.14 30.88 7.28
C GLN A 104 17.23 30.94 8.36
N ALA A 105 18.00 29.87 8.54
CA ALA A 105 19.06 29.79 9.53
C ALA A 105 20.41 30.31 9.00
N ILE A 106 20.62 30.27 7.69
CA ILE A 106 21.83 30.78 7.02
C ILE A 106 21.71 32.29 6.78
N ASP A 107 20.50 32.80 6.54
CA ASP A 107 20.22 34.23 6.34
C ASP A 107 20.21 35.06 7.66
N LYS A 108 20.63 34.48 8.79
CA LYS A 108 20.75 35.13 10.12
C LYS A 108 22.19 35.21 10.60
#